data_AF-A0A962B666-F1
#
_entry.id   AF-A0A962B666-F1
#
_cell.length_a   1.000
_cell.length_b   1.000
_cell.length_c   1.000
_cell.angle_alpha   90.00
_cell.angle_beta   90.00
_cell.angle_gamma   90.00
#
_symmetry.space_group_name_H-M   'P 1'
#
loop_
_entity.id
_entity.type
_entity.pdbx_description
1 polymer ?
#
loop_
_entity_poly.entity_id
_entity_poly.type
_entity_poly.pdbx_seq_one_letter_code
_entity_poly.pdbx_strand_id
1 'polypeptide(L)'
;MTSQNDLRTLLIDARIALRREMGHFDADPLSKRLEQAIREITEAVMPPPSASTKTSAQQVALAWQTVCRGLKLTHEDLYNELSTRVMNLLNVKELVEPVTELLQLEEQVKKLEAAQKPMLDRLSDLRKKALETQHRLDDLHKALGAAAPQVTDDGDAQALAIKRIDALREGAHAPPAAQAGGGAGNGQAAAPKPPTEGPIPSRAVLEAVVAGSREFSKEQREWTVGECMALTGWEFTPVELIQHGDAWMAQKILASPNPPA
;
A
#
# COMPACT_ATOMS: atom_id res chain seq x y z
N MET A 1 -24.20 8.72 -25.05
CA MET A 1 -24.66 9.43 -23.84
C MET A 1 -23.62 10.49 -23.53
N THR A 2 -23.79 11.72 -24.04
CA THR A 2 -22.89 12.83 -23.72
C THR A 2 -23.16 13.30 -22.30
N SER A 3 -22.13 13.41 -21.48
CA SER A 3 -22.26 13.84 -20.08
C SER A 3 -22.74 15.30 -20.04
N GLN A 4 -23.57 15.69 -19.07
CA GLN A 4 -24.00 17.09 -18.91
C GLN A 4 -22.82 18.06 -18.75
N ASN A 5 -21.68 17.56 -18.25
CA ASN A 5 -20.41 18.29 -18.19
C ASN A 5 -19.80 18.55 -19.57
N ASP A 6 -19.94 17.62 -20.51
CA ASP A 6 -19.45 17.79 -21.89
C ASP A 6 -20.26 18.87 -22.61
N LEU A 7 -21.57 18.90 -22.39
CA LEU A 7 -22.47 19.90 -22.96
C LEU A 7 -22.19 21.31 -22.41
N ARG A 8 -21.92 21.44 -21.10
CA ARG A 8 -21.51 22.70 -20.49
C ARG A 8 -20.22 23.23 -21.11
N THR A 9 -19.23 22.36 -21.28
CA THR A 9 -17.92 22.72 -21.84
C THR A 9 -18.07 23.23 -23.27
N LEU A 10 -18.86 22.54 -24.09
CA LEU A 10 -19.15 22.92 -25.46
C LEU A 10 -19.86 24.30 -25.57
N LEU A 11 -20.77 24.62 -24.65
CA LEU A 11 -21.43 25.93 -24.62
C LEU A 11 -20.49 27.05 -24.20
N ILE A 12 -19.57 26.80 -23.27
CA ILE A 12 -18.53 27.77 -22.88
C ILE A 12 -17.59 28.04 -24.06
N ASP A 13 -17.19 27.01 -24.78
CA ASP A 13 -16.33 27.14 -25.97
C ASP A 13 -17.05 27.88 -27.10
N ALA A 14 -18.34 27.58 -27.33
CA ALA A 14 -19.17 28.32 -28.27
C ALA A 14 -19.28 29.81 -27.91
N ARG A 15 -19.39 30.15 -26.62
CA ARG A 15 -19.37 31.55 -26.14
C ARG A 15 -18.06 32.25 -26.48
N ILE A 16 -16.93 31.58 -26.28
CA ILE A 16 -15.59 32.14 -26.54
C ILE A 16 -15.39 32.37 -28.04
N ALA A 17 -15.80 31.41 -28.87
CA ALA A 17 -15.75 31.54 -30.33
C ALA A 17 -16.63 32.71 -30.82
N LEU A 18 -17.87 32.82 -30.32
CA LEU A 18 -18.80 33.87 -30.71
C LEU A 18 -18.35 35.27 -30.27
N ARG A 19 -17.71 35.41 -29.10
CA ARG A 19 -17.13 36.69 -28.68
C ARG A 19 -15.93 37.10 -29.52
N ARG A 20 -15.17 36.13 -30.05
CA ARG A 20 -14.01 36.39 -30.93
C ARG A 20 -14.45 36.87 -32.32
N GLU A 21 -15.50 36.27 -32.87
CA GLU A 21 -16.04 36.62 -34.19
C GLU A 21 -16.97 37.84 -34.16
N MET A 22 -17.72 38.05 -33.06
CA MET A 22 -18.64 39.17 -32.91
C MET A 22 -18.20 40.09 -31.78
N GLY A 23 -17.62 41.24 -32.14
CA GLY A 23 -17.14 42.25 -31.18
C GLY A 23 -18.23 42.91 -30.33
N HIS A 24 -19.52 42.68 -30.62
CA HIS A 24 -20.67 43.20 -29.87
C HIS A 24 -21.54 42.09 -29.28
N PHE A 25 -20.99 40.88 -29.17
CA PHE A 25 -21.71 39.68 -28.73
C PHE A 25 -22.46 39.86 -27.41
N ASP A 26 -21.88 40.58 -26.45
CA ASP A 26 -22.46 40.77 -25.11
C ASP A 26 -23.77 41.60 -25.12
N ALA A 27 -24.07 42.32 -26.20
CA ALA A 27 -25.33 43.05 -26.38
C ALA A 27 -26.42 42.24 -27.14
N ASP A 28 -26.03 41.14 -27.79
CA ASP A 28 -26.91 40.33 -28.63
C ASP A 28 -27.84 39.45 -27.77
N PRO A 29 -29.14 39.33 -28.07
CA PRO A 29 -30.03 38.36 -27.42
C PRO A 29 -29.51 36.91 -27.42
N LEU A 30 -28.64 36.54 -28.37
CA LEU A 30 -28.02 35.22 -28.41
C LEU A 30 -27.08 34.98 -27.21
N SER A 31 -26.37 35.99 -26.73
CA SER A 31 -25.53 35.88 -25.53
C SER A 31 -26.36 35.57 -24.29
N LYS A 32 -27.48 36.28 -24.11
CA LYS A 32 -28.43 36.05 -23.00
C LYS A 32 -28.99 34.65 -23.02
N ARG A 33 -29.33 34.13 -24.20
CA ARG A 33 -29.87 32.78 -24.38
C ARG A 33 -28.82 31.70 -24.12
N LEU A 34 -27.58 31.93 -24.55
CA LEU A 34 -26.46 31.01 -24.31
C LEU A 34 -26.09 31.00 -22.82
N GLU A 35 -26.05 32.15 -22.15
CA GLU A 35 -25.86 32.22 -20.70
C GLU A 35 -26.98 31.57 -19.92
N GLN A 36 -28.24 31.73 -20.37
CA GLN A 36 -29.38 31.04 -19.77
C GLN A 36 -29.24 29.52 -19.88
N ALA A 37 -28.86 29.00 -21.06
CA ALA A 37 -28.63 27.56 -21.24
C ALA A 37 -27.47 27.03 -20.39
N ILE A 38 -26.36 27.80 -20.27
CA ILE A 38 -25.26 27.45 -19.36
C ILE A 38 -25.75 27.42 -17.91
N ARG A 39 -26.55 28.40 -17.48
CA ARG A 39 -27.15 28.44 -16.12
C ARG A 39 -28.05 27.23 -15.88
N GLU A 40 -28.97 26.92 -16.79
CA GLU A 40 -29.89 25.78 -16.68
C GLU A 40 -29.14 24.43 -16.59
N ILE A 41 -28.07 24.24 -17.37
CA ILE A 41 -27.23 23.03 -17.28
C ILE A 41 -26.41 23.02 -15.98
N THR A 42 -25.95 24.19 -15.51
CA THR A 42 -25.27 24.31 -14.21
C THR A 42 -26.20 23.93 -13.07
N GLU A 43 -27.44 24.42 -13.10
CA GLU A 43 -28.49 24.13 -12.12
C GLU A 43 -29.03 22.70 -12.23
N ALA A 44 -28.94 22.06 -13.39
CA ALA A 44 -29.29 20.65 -13.56
C ALA A 44 -28.19 19.71 -13.02
N VAL A 45 -26.92 20.12 -13.08
CA VAL A 45 -25.76 19.36 -12.58
C VAL A 45 -25.54 19.61 -11.08
N MET A 46 -25.85 20.80 -10.59
CA MET A 46 -25.83 21.11 -9.16
C MET A 46 -27.17 20.70 -8.55
N PRO A 47 -27.22 19.80 -7.55
CA PRO A 47 -28.43 19.68 -6.76
C PRO A 47 -28.77 21.07 -6.20
N PRO A 48 -30.05 21.49 -6.17
CA PRO A 48 -30.41 22.73 -5.51
C PRO A 48 -29.81 22.67 -4.10
N PRO A 49 -29.19 23.76 -3.59
CA PRO A 49 -28.92 23.82 -2.16
C PRO A 49 -30.27 23.57 -1.53
N SER A 50 -30.42 22.43 -0.85
CA SER A 50 -31.65 22.12 -0.13
C SER A 50 -31.83 23.28 0.82
N ALA A 51 -32.73 24.20 0.47
CA ALA A 51 -33.26 25.20 1.37
C ALA A 51 -34.12 24.43 2.36
N SER A 52 -33.47 23.67 3.23
CA SER A 52 -34.10 23.12 4.41
C SER A 52 -34.47 24.34 5.24
N THR A 53 -35.77 24.61 5.33
CA THR A 53 -36.38 25.54 6.30
C THR A 53 -36.15 25.10 7.75
N LYS A 54 -35.42 23.99 7.96
CA LYS A 54 -34.92 23.55 9.24
C LYS A 54 -33.57 24.22 9.46
N THR A 55 -33.53 25.18 10.38
CA THR A 55 -32.26 25.72 10.87
C THR A 55 -31.39 24.56 11.33
N SER A 56 -30.24 24.36 10.67
CA SER A 56 -29.38 23.24 11.00
C SER A 56 -28.77 23.47 12.38
N ALA A 57 -28.45 22.40 13.11
CA ALA A 57 -27.77 22.51 14.40
C ALA A 57 -26.47 23.35 14.30
N GLN A 58 -25.77 23.27 13.17
CA GLN A 58 -24.59 24.09 12.89
C GLN A 58 -24.91 25.58 12.71
N GLN A 59 -26.00 25.92 12.02
CA GLN A 59 -26.44 27.32 11.89
C GLN A 59 -26.84 27.93 13.23
N VAL A 60 -27.56 27.15 14.06
CA VAL A 60 -27.90 27.55 15.43
C VAL A 60 -26.63 27.76 16.27
N ALA A 61 -25.67 26.84 16.18
CA ALA A 61 -24.40 26.95 16.91
C ALA A 61 -23.59 28.20 16.50
N LEU A 62 -23.50 28.51 15.21
CA LEU A 62 -22.80 29.70 14.70
C LEU A 62 -23.47 31.01 15.16
N ALA A 63 -24.81 31.05 15.13
CA ALA A 63 -25.57 32.19 15.63
C ALA A 63 -25.34 32.39 17.12
N TRP A 64 -25.40 31.32 17.92
CA TRP A 64 -25.08 31.36 19.35
C TRP A 64 -23.64 31.78 19.62
N GLN A 65 -22.65 31.29 18.88
CA GLN A 65 -21.26 31.72 19.02
C GLN A 65 -21.10 33.24 18.79
N THR A 66 -21.81 33.79 17.81
CA THR A 66 -21.75 35.22 17.49
C THR A 66 -22.37 36.05 18.62
N VAL A 67 -23.52 35.62 19.15
CA VAL A 67 -24.17 36.28 20.30
C VAL A 67 -23.32 36.16 21.56
N CYS A 68 -22.73 35.00 21.84
CA CYS A 68 -21.85 34.79 22.98
C CYS A 68 -20.59 35.68 22.92
N ARG A 69 -20.02 35.91 21.73
CA ARG A 69 -18.91 36.86 21.56
C ARG A 69 -19.33 38.30 21.87
N GLY A 70 -20.53 38.70 21.43
CA GLY A 70 -21.11 39.99 21.77
C GLY A 70 -21.36 40.12 23.28
N LEU A 71 -21.90 39.07 23.91
CA LEU A 71 -22.17 39.01 25.34
C LEU A 71 -20.89 39.10 26.18
N LYS A 72 -19.82 38.42 25.77
CA LYS A 72 -18.50 38.49 26.44
C LYS A 72 -17.95 39.91 26.48
N LEU A 73 -18.25 40.73 25.47
CA LEU A 73 -17.78 42.12 25.37
C LEU A 73 -18.67 43.12 26.12
N THR A 74 -19.98 42.85 26.25
CA THR A 74 -20.95 43.77 26.85
C THR A 74 -21.33 43.43 28.28
N HIS A 75 -21.41 42.14 28.63
CA HIS A 75 -21.86 41.62 29.91
C HIS A 75 -21.07 40.35 30.30
N GLU A 76 -19.83 40.55 30.74
CA GLU A 76 -18.88 39.48 31.10
C GLU A 76 -19.41 38.55 32.22
N ASP A 77 -20.11 39.10 33.21
CA ASP A 77 -20.67 38.32 34.33
C ASP A 77 -21.70 37.28 33.87
N LEU A 78 -22.62 37.67 32.98
CA LEU A 78 -23.63 36.78 32.41
C LEU A 78 -23.00 35.73 31.51
N TYR A 79 -21.95 36.10 30.76
CA TYR A 79 -21.20 35.15 29.95
C TYR A 79 -20.52 34.07 30.82
N ASN A 80 -19.91 34.45 31.94
CA ASN A 80 -19.24 33.52 32.85
C ASN A 80 -20.23 32.56 33.52
N GLU A 81 -21.39 33.05 33.96
CA GLU A 81 -22.45 32.19 34.53
C GLU A 81 -22.99 31.20 33.49
N LEU A 82 -23.26 31.68 32.27
CA LEU A 82 -23.76 30.86 31.18
C LEU A 82 -22.72 29.83 30.73
N SER A 83 -21.45 30.22 30.64
CA SER A 83 -20.32 29.32 30.37
C SER A 83 -20.21 28.21 31.42
N THR A 84 -20.35 28.55 32.71
CA THR A 84 -20.33 27.57 33.82
C THR A 84 -21.48 26.57 33.71
N ARG A 85 -22.69 27.06 33.39
CA ARG A 85 -23.85 26.18 33.16
C ARG A 85 -23.66 25.28 31.94
N VAL A 86 -23.06 25.79 30.86
CA VAL A 86 -22.75 25.01 29.65
C VAL A 86 -21.68 23.94 29.94
N MET A 87 -20.62 24.27 30.68
CA MET A 87 -19.60 23.31 31.14
C MET A 87 -20.23 22.16 31.94
N ASN A 88 -21.13 22.49 32.86
CA ASN A 88 -21.87 21.49 33.65
C ASN A 88 -22.78 20.61 32.79
N LEU A 89 -23.47 21.17 31.81
CA LEU A 89 -24.35 20.42 30.90
C LEU A 89 -23.58 19.50 29.95
N LEU A 90 -22.42 19.94 29.48
CA LEU A 90 -21.54 19.15 28.60
C LEU A 90 -20.65 18.18 29.40
N ASN A 91 -20.60 18.31 30.73
CA ASN A 91 -19.71 17.56 31.62
C ASN A 91 -18.22 17.71 31.23
N VAL A 92 -17.82 18.92 30.83
CA VAL A 92 -16.44 19.24 30.41
C VAL A 92 -15.85 20.27 31.38
N LYS A 93 -14.58 20.10 31.74
CA LYS A 93 -13.87 20.99 32.69
C LYS A 93 -13.55 22.38 32.13
N GLU A 94 -13.40 22.49 30.82
CA GLU A 94 -13.00 23.72 30.15
C GLU A 94 -13.56 23.74 28.73
N LEU A 95 -14.16 24.87 28.32
CA LEU A 95 -14.52 25.10 26.93
C LEU A 95 -13.32 25.72 26.22
N VAL A 96 -12.61 24.91 25.44
CA VAL A 96 -11.55 25.38 24.55
C VAL A 96 -12.18 26.23 23.46
N GLU A 97 -11.63 27.43 23.23
CA GLU A 97 -12.10 28.33 22.18
C GLU A 97 -11.90 27.64 20.82
N PRO A 98 -12.91 27.56 19.94
CA PRO A 98 -12.83 26.77 18.70
C PRO A 98 -11.67 27.18 17.78
N VAL A 99 -11.23 28.44 17.84
CA VAL A 99 -10.07 28.93 17.10
C VAL A 99 -8.77 28.31 17.61
N THR A 100 -8.65 28.12 18.93
CA THR A 100 -7.46 27.49 19.52
C THR A 100 -7.41 25.99 19.23
N GLU A 101 -8.57 25.32 19.23
CA GLU A 101 -8.66 23.92 18.82
C GLU A 101 -8.27 23.73 17.34
N LEU A 102 -8.74 24.60 16.45
CA LEU A 102 -8.35 24.57 15.04
C LEU A 102 -6.84 24.74 14.86
N LEU A 103 -6.20 25.68 15.57
CA LEU A 103 -4.75 25.87 15.51
C LEU A 103 -3.98 24.63 16.02
N GLN A 104 -4.46 23.99 17.10
CA GLN A 104 -3.86 22.76 17.62
C GLN A 104 -4.01 21.61 16.62
N LEU A 105 -5.18 21.45 16.01
CA LEU A 105 -5.42 20.43 14.99
C LEU A 105 -4.57 20.66 13.74
N GLU A 106 -4.43 21.91 13.29
CA GLU A 106 -3.53 22.25 12.17
C GLU A 106 -2.07 21.89 12.50
N GLU A 107 -1.61 22.13 13.72
CA GLU A 107 -0.27 21.75 14.15
C GLU A 107 -0.10 20.22 14.21
N GLN A 108 -1.10 19.50 14.71
CA GLN A 108 -1.10 18.03 14.75
C GLN A 108 -1.07 17.44 13.34
N VAL A 109 -1.88 17.98 12.41
CA VAL A 109 -1.88 17.57 11.01
C VAL A 109 -0.50 17.80 10.40
N LYS A 110 0.10 18.99 10.59
CA LYS A 110 1.46 19.26 10.11
C LYS A 110 2.51 18.31 10.68
N LYS A 111 2.40 17.95 11.96
CA LYS A 111 3.31 16.97 12.60
C LYS A 111 3.14 15.58 11.99
N LEU A 112 1.91 15.13 11.78
CA LEU A 112 1.61 13.84 11.17
C LEU A 112 2.07 13.78 9.72
N GLU A 113 1.82 14.84 8.94
CA GLU A 113 2.33 14.95 7.56
C GLU A 113 3.85 14.94 7.52
N ALA A 114 4.51 15.67 8.44
CA ALA A 114 5.96 15.66 8.54
C ALA A 114 6.53 14.29 8.92
N ALA A 115 5.80 13.50 9.74
CA ALA A 115 6.16 12.12 10.06
C ALA A 115 5.90 11.13 8.91
N GLN A 116 4.88 11.39 8.09
CA GLN A 116 4.49 10.53 6.97
C GLN A 116 5.45 10.67 5.78
N LYS A 117 5.92 11.88 5.47
CA LYS A 117 6.86 12.16 4.36
C LYS A 117 8.09 11.23 4.34
N PRO A 118 8.89 11.11 5.42
CA PRO A 118 10.07 10.25 5.40
C PRO A 118 9.72 8.77 5.25
N MET A 119 8.53 8.34 5.72
CA MET A 119 8.06 6.97 5.53
C MET A 119 7.74 6.70 4.05
N LEU A 120 7.10 7.64 3.37
CA LEU A 120 6.80 7.55 1.94
C LEU A 120 8.09 7.56 1.10
N ASP A 121 9.04 8.42 1.46
CA ASP A 121 10.35 8.48 0.80
C ASP A 121 11.08 7.14 0.95
N ARG A 122 11.08 6.56 2.16
CA ARG A 122 11.67 5.24 2.43
C ARG A 122 11.02 4.13 1.61
N LEU A 123 9.69 4.13 1.46
CA LEU A 123 9.00 3.17 0.60
C LEU A 123 9.40 3.34 -0.88
N SER A 124 9.55 4.59 -1.34
CA SER A 124 9.99 4.87 -2.70
C SER A 124 11.43 4.38 -2.96
N ASP A 125 12.32 4.55 -1.99
CA ASP A 125 13.70 4.08 -2.07
C ASP A 125 13.80 2.55 -2.03
N LEU A 126 13.00 1.89 -1.18
CA LEU A 126 12.91 0.44 -1.16
C LEU A 126 12.38 -0.11 -2.48
N ARG A 127 11.39 0.55 -3.09
CA ARG A 127 10.86 0.17 -4.41
C ARG A 127 11.92 0.29 -5.50
N LYS A 128 12.71 1.37 -5.51
CA LYS A 128 13.82 1.54 -6.46
C LYS A 128 14.86 0.43 -6.29
N LYS A 129 15.27 0.14 -5.05
CA LYS A 129 16.22 -0.95 -4.75
C LYS A 129 15.69 -2.31 -5.18
N ALA A 130 14.42 -2.60 -4.94
CA ALA A 130 13.79 -3.85 -5.39
C ALA A 130 13.83 -3.99 -6.92
N LEU A 131 13.53 -2.91 -7.64
CA LEU A 131 13.60 -2.87 -9.10
C LEU A 131 15.04 -3.09 -9.61
N GLU A 132 16.02 -2.43 -9.00
CA GLU A 132 17.45 -2.62 -9.33
C GLU A 132 17.88 -4.07 -9.10
N THR A 133 17.48 -4.69 -8.00
CA THR A 133 17.78 -6.10 -7.74
C THR A 133 17.10 -7.03 -8.74
N GLN A 134 15.86 -6.72 -9.15
CA GLN A 134 15.15 -7.49 -10.16
C GLN A 134 15.85 -7.42 -11.52
N HIS A 135 16.25 -6.23 -11.96
CA HIS A 135 17.02 -6.08 -13.20
C HIS A 135 18.33 -6.85 -13.17
N ARG A 136 19.07 -6.81 -12.05
CA ARG A 136 20.29 -7.61 -11.89
C ARG A 136 20.02 -9.11 -11.98
N LEU A 137 18.92 -9.60 -11.38
CA LEU A 137 18.53 -11.02 -11.48
C LEU A 137 18.15 -11.40 -12.91
N ASP A 138 17.41 -10.54 -13.62
CA ASP A 138 17.04 -10.78 -15.02
C ASP A 138 18.27 -10.86 -15.92
N ASP A 139 19.26 -9.98 -15.71
CA ASP A 139 20.52 -9.99 -16.45
C ASP A 139 21.34 -11.25 -16.16
N LEU A 140 21.38 -11.71 -14.89
CA LEU A 140 22.01 -12.98 -14.53
C LEU A 140 21.31 -14.17 -15.17
N HIS A 141 19.97 -14.20 -15.17
CA HIS A 141 19.20 -15.26 -15.82
C HIS A 141 19.43 -15.29 -17.34
N LYS A 142 19.50 -14.13 -17.99
CA LYS A 142 19.86 -14.04 -19.42
C LYS A 142 21.27 -14.54 -19.68
N ALA A 143 22.25 -14.14 -18.87
CA ALA A 143 23.63 -14.60 -19.00
C ALA A 143 23.75 -16.12 -18.81
N LEU A 144 23.06 -16.69 -17.81
CA LEU A 144 22.98 -18.14 -17.61
C LEU A 144 22.30 -18.86 -18.78
N GLY A 145 21.24 -18.27 -19.34
CA GLY A 145 20.58 -18.81 -20.54
C GLY A 145 21.48 -18.82 -21.78
N ALA A 146 22.30 -17.78 -21.97
CA ALA A 146 23.29 -17.74 -23.04
C ALA A 146 24.42 -18.76 -22.85
N ALA A 147 24.83 -19.01 -21.60
CA ALA A 147 25.89 -19.97 -21.28
C ALA A 147 25.42 -21.43 -21.36
N ALA A 148 24.15 -21.72 -21.09
CA ALA A 148 23.57 -23.07 -21.08
C ALA A 148 22.23 -23.14 -21.83
N PRO A 149 22.23 -22.97 -23.17
CA PRO A 149 21.01 -23.01 -24.00
C PRO A 149 20.35 -24.39 -24.07
N GLN A 150 21.06 -25.46 -23.72
CA GLN A 150 20.59 -26.85 -23.77
C GLN A 150 19.59 -27.23 -22.68
N VAL A 151 19.43 -26.41 -21.63
CA VAL A 151 18.52 -26.69 -20.51
C VAL A 151 17.13 -26.13 -20.84
N THR A 152 16.14 -27.02 -20.89
CA THR A 152 14.74 -26.69 -21.18
C THR A 152 14.07 -25.91 -20.05
N ASP A 153 13.22 -24.96 -20.42
CA ASP A 153 12.46 -24.14 -19.48
C ASP A 153 11.22 -24.89 -19.00
N ASP A 154 11.16 -25.14 -17.68
CA ASP A 154 10.06 -25.83 -17.01
C ASP A 154 9.12 -24.85 -16.27
N GLY A 155 9.27 -23.54 -16.46
CA GLY A 155 8.37 -22.50 -15.96
C GLY A 155 8.73 -21.87 -14.60
N ASP A 156 9.65 -22.47 -13.83
CA ASP A 156 10.26 -21.84 -12.64
C ASP A 156 11.67 -21.32 -12.97
N ALA A 157 11.82 -19.99 -12.98
CA ALA A 157 13.06 -19.31 -13.31
C ALA A 157 14.22 -19.66 -12.35
N GLN A 158 13.94 -19.90 -11.07
CA GLN A 158 14.98 -20.23 -10.08
C GLN A 158 15.43 -21.69 -10.25
N ALA A 159 14.49 -22.63 -10.37
CA ALA A 159 14.82 -24.01 -10.65
C ALA A 159 15.58 -24.16 -11.99
N LEU A 160 15.20 -23.38 -13.01
CA LEU A 160 15.91 -23.34 -14.29
C LEU A 160 17.34 -22.80 -14.15
N ALA A 161 17.54 -21.75 -13.35
CA ALA A 161 18.87 -21.20 -13.08
C ALA A 161 19.77 -22.23 -12.37
N ILE A 162 19.24 -22.96 -11.39
CA ILE A 162 19.98 -24.03 -10.69
C ILE A 162 20.35 -25.15 -11.68
N LYS A 163 19.40 -25.64 -12.49
CA LYS A 163 19.67 -26.66 -13.52
C LYS A 163 20.73 -26.21 -14.52
N ARG A 164 20.72 -24.93 -14.91
CA ARG A 164 21.75 -24.35 -15.79
C ARG A 164 23.11 -24.30 -15.12
N ILE A 165 23.17 -23.92 -13.84
CA ILE A 165 24.42 -23.93 -13.06
C ILE A 165 24.97 -25.35 -12.91
N ASP A 166 24.12 -26.33 -12.62
CA ASP A 166 24.51 -27.74 -12.51
C ASP A 166 25.01 -28.28 -13.85
N ALA A 167 24.31 -27.98 -14.96
CA ALA A 167 24.75 -28.34 -16.31
C ALA A 167 26.10 -27.70 -16.68
N LEU A 168 26.35 -26.45 -16.28
CA LEU A 168 27.64 -25.76 -16.46
C LEU A 168 28.75 -26.37 -15.58
N ARG A 169 28.40 -26.87 -14.40
CA ARG A 169 29.33 -27.51 -13.45
C ARG A 169 29.70 -28.93 -13.90
N GLU A 170 28.74 -29.67 -14.44
CA GLU A 170 28.92 -31.04 -14.95
C GLU A 170 29.57 -31.05 -16.34
N GLY A 171 29.33 -30.02 -17.15
CA GLY A 171 29.97 -29.77 -18.44
C GLY A 171 30.91 -28.56 -18.39
N ALA A 172 32.06 -28.68 -17.73
CA ALA A 172 33.07 -27.64 -17.77
C ALA A 172 33.60 -27.44 -19.21
N HIS A 173 33.23 -26.30 -19.78
CA HIS A 173 33.54 -25.73 -21.10
C HIS A 173 32.77 -26.28 -22.32
N ALA A 174 31.80 -25.49 -22.76
CA ALA A 174 31.77 -25.11 -24.16
C ALA A 174 32.28 -23.65 -24.27
N PRO A 175 33.43 -23.39 -24.92
CA PRO A 175 33.69 -22.08 -25.54
C PRO A 175 32.61 -21.81 -26.61
N PRO A 176 32.47 -20.56 -27.08
CA PRO A 176 31.39 -20.20 -28.01
C PRO A 176 31.42 -21.12 -29.24
N ALA A 177 30.24 -21.58 -29.64
CA ALA A 177 30.05 -22.53 -30.73
C ALA A 177 30.81 -22.13 -32.00
N ALA A 178 31.98 -22.75 -32.19
CA ALA A 178 32.57 -23.03 -33.48
C ALA A 178 32.56 -24.56 -33.65
N GLN A 179 31.62 -25.01 -34.50
CA GLN A 179 31.66 -26.21 -35.33
C GLN A 179 32.19 -27.56 -34.81
N ALA A 180 31.31 -28.54 -35.05
CA ALA A 180 31.59 -29.87 -35.57
C ALA A 180 31.97 -31.01 -34.61
N GLY A 181 31.37 -32.16 -34.91
CA GLY A 181 31.98 -33.47 -34.66
C GLY A 181 31.26 -34.28 -33.60
N GLY A 182 30.59 -35.34 -34.04
CA GLY A 182 29.96 -36.32 -33.15
C GLY A 182 30.97 -37.15 -32.37
N GLY A 183 30.46 -37.78 -31.32
CA GLY A 183 31.22 -38.72 -30.51
C GLY A 183 30.31 -39.36 -29.49
N ALA A 184 29.83 -40.57 -29.80
CA ALA A 184 29.18 -41.46 -28.85
C ALA A 184 30.14 -41.85 -27.72
N GLY A 185 29.63 -42.02 -26.50
CA GLY A 185 30.39 -42.73 -25.48
C GLY A 185 29.93 -42.56 -24.05
N ASN A 186 29.19 -43.58 -23.59
CA ASN A 186 29.16 -44.13 -22.24
C ASN A 186 28.65 -43.29 -21.07
N GLY A 187 27.44 -43.66 -20.64
CA GLY A 187 26.95 -43.38 -19.30
C GLY A 187 27.81 -44.05 -18.23
N GLN A 188 28.02 -43.32 -17.14
CA GLN A 188 28.33 -43.86 -15.84
C GLN A 188 27.36 -43.23 -14.84
N ALA A 189 26.52 -44.10 -14.28
CA ALA A 189 25.57 -43.78 -13.25
C ALA A 189 26.31 -43.28 -12.01
N ALA A 190 26.08 -42.02 -11.63
CA ALA A 190 26.46 -41.49 -10.34
C ALA A 190 25.39 -41.88 -9.31
N ALA A 191 25.84 -42.44 -8.19
CA ALA A 191 25.00 -42.86 -7.06
C ALA A 191 24.10 -41.72 -6.55
N PRO A 192 22.88 -42.03 -6.05
CA PRO A 192 21.95 -41.01 -5.59
C PRO A 192 22.53 -40.30 -4.35
N LYS A 193 22.86 -39.01 -4.50
CA LYS A 193 23.01 -38.11 -3.36
C LYS A 193 21.64 -37.96 -2.68
N PRO A 194 21.57 -37.96 -1.34
CA PRO A 194 20.30 -37.78 -0.64
C PRO A 194 19.68 -36.43 -1.05
N PRO A 195 18.33 -36.37 -1.14
CA PRO A 195 17.63 -35.20 -1.63
C PRO A 195 18.01 -33.97 -0.79
N THR A 196 18.43 -32.91 -1.47
CA THR A 196 18.62 -31.59 -0.86
C THR A 196 17.28 -31.17 -0.27
N GLU A 197 17.13 -31.28 1.05
CA GLU A 197 15.91 -30.89 1.73
C GLU A 197 15.68 -29.39 1.52
N GLY A 198 14.49 -29.04 1.02
CA GLY A 198 14.13 -27.66 0.72
C GLY A 198 14.03 -26.77 1.96
N PRO A 199 13.75 -25.46 1.75
CA PRO A 199 13.67 -24.48 2.83
C PRO A 199 12.49 -24.73 3.80
N ILE A 200 11.52 -25.56 3.39
CA ILE A 200 10.38 -25.97 4.21
C ILE A 200 10.76 -27.29 4.92
N PRO A 201 10.82 -27.33 6.27
CA PRO A 201 11.05 -28.56 7.00
C PRO A 201 9.86 -29.51 6.83
N SER A 202 10.14 -30.76 6.43
CA SER A 202 9.13 -31.81 6.38
C SER A 202 8.73 -32.25 7.78
N ARG A 203 7.61 -32.97 7.90
CA ARG A 203 7.14 -33.50 9.18
C ARG A 203 8.19 -34.32 9.93
N ALA A 204 8.93 -35.15 9.22
CA ALA A 204 10.00 -35.98 9.79
C ALA A 204 11.14 -35.14 10.37
N VAL A 205 11.44 -33.98 9.77
CA VAL A 205 12.46 -33.04 10.28
C VAL A 205 11.95 -32.35 11.55
N LEU A 206 10.69 -31.90 11.56
CA LEU A 206 10.07 -31.30 12.75
C LEU A 206 10.06 -32.29 13.93
N GLU A 207 9.68 -33.56 13.70
CA GLU A 207 9.67 -34.60 14.73
C GLU A 207 11.10 -34.93 15.23
N ALA A 208 12.09 -34.96 14.34
CA ALA A 208 13.49 -35.16 14.71
C ALA A 208 14.08 -34.01 15.53
N VAL A 209 13.66 -32.77 15.27
CA VAL A 209 14.06 -31.57 16.02
C VAL A 209 13.39 -31.52 17.40
N VAL A 210 12.12 -31.89 17.51
CA VAL A 210 11.44 -32.06 18.81
C VAL A 210 12.13 -33.13 19.66
N ALA A 211 12.58 -34.23 19.03
CA ALA A 211 13.31 -35.30 19.70
C ALA A 211 14.75 -34.92 20.10
N GLY A 212 15.25 -33.73 19.69
CA GLY A 212 16.62 -33.30 19.93
C GLY A 212 17.68 -34.07 19.13
N SER A 213 17.25 -34.89 18.16
CA SER A 213 18.12 -35.71 17.31
C SER A 213 18.71 -34.94 16.13
N ARG A 214 18.17 -33.75 15.85
CA ARG A 214 18.55 -32.91 14.71
C ARG A 214 18.29 -31.43 15.02
N GLU A 215 19.05 -30.53 14.41
CA GLU A 215 18.81 -29.08 14.43
C GLU A 215 18.30 -28.60 13.07
N PHE A 216 17.57 -27.48 13.04
CA PHE A 216 17.15 -26.86 11.79
C PHE A 216 18.35 -26.30 11.01
N SER A 217 18.29 -26.40 9.67
CA SER A 217 19.13 -25.56 8.83
C SER A 217 18.77 -24.08 8.99
N LYS A 218 19.65 -23.17 8.58
CA LYS A 218 19.38 -21.72 8.66
C LYS A 218 18.08 -21.33 7.95
N GLU A 219 17.86 -21.87 6.75
CA GLU A 219 16.66 -21.61 5.94
C GLU A 219 15.40 -22.22 6.58
N GLN A 220 15.51 -23.44 7.12
CA GLN A 220 14.41 -24.09 7.84
C GLN A 220 14.05 -23.34 9.11
N ARG A 221 15.04 -22.79 9.82
CA ARG A 221 14.81 -21.98 11.03
C ARG A 221 14.11 -20.66 10.68
N GLU A 222 14.54 -19.98 9.61
CA GLU A 222 13.89 -18.75 9.14
C GLU A 222 12.43 -18.99 8.76
N TRP A 223 12.13 -20.10 8.07
CA TRP A 223 10.77 -20.51 7.76
C TRP A 223 9.96 -20.85 9.03
N THR A 224 10.53 -21.65 9.93
CA THR A 224 9.89 -22.09 11.19
C THR A 224 9.56 -20.90 12.09
N VAL A 225 10.44 -19.91 12.17
CA VAL A 225 10.18 -18.66 12.92
C VAL A 225 9.01 -17.91 12.31
N GLY A 226 9.00 -17.71 10.99
CA GLY A 226 7.90 -17.02 10.30
C GLY A 226 6.56 -17.72 10.52
N GLU A 227 6.54 -19.05 10.48
CA GLU A 227 5.30 -19.80 10.64
C GLU A 227 4.84 -19.89 12.11
N CYS A 228 5.77 -19.97 13.05
CA CYS A 228 5.44 -19.81 14.47
C CYS A 228 4.86 -18.43 14.77
N MET A 229 5.38 -17.35 14.17
CA MET A 229 4.81 -16.01 14.35
C MET A 229 3.36 -15.94 13.88
N ALA A 230 3.05 -16.54 12.72
CA ALA A 230 1.69 -16.61 12.20
C ALA A 230 0.77 -17.43 13.12
N LEU A 231 1.24 -18.57 13.61
CA LEU A 231 0.48 -19.45 14.52
C LEU A 231 0.26 -18.84 15.92
N THR A 232 1.17 -17.99 16.40
CA THR A 232 1.02 -17.26 17.68
C THR A 232 0.36 -15.90 17.50
N GLY A 233 -0.21 -15.58 16.33
CA GLY A 233 -0.87 -14.30 16.10
C GLY A 233 0.03 -13.08 16.32
N TRP A 234 1.33 -13.20 16.04
CA TRP A 234 2.35 -12.16 16.24
C TRP A 234 2.56 -11.72 17.70
N GLU A 235 2.15 -12.54 18.67
CA GLU A 235 2.41 -12.28 20.10
C GLU A 235 3.91 -12.27 20.46
N PHE A 236 4.75 -12.96 19.68
CA PHE A 236 6.19 -13.06 19.89
C PHE A 236 6.98 -12.47 18.71
N THR A 237 8.09 -11.80 19.03
CA THR A 237 9.06 -11.33 18.04
C THR A 237 9.97 -12.48 17.57
N PRO A 238 10.63 -12.36 16.40
CA PRO A 238 11.54 -13.39 15.90
C PRO A 238 12.65 -13.76 16.89
N VAL A 239 13.13 -12.77 17.65
CA VAL A 239 14.20 -12.97 18.65
C VAL A 239 13.68 -13.77 19.84
N GLU A 240 12.48 -13.49 20.32
CA GLU A 240 11.85 -14.22 21.43
C GLU A 240 11.53 -15.67 21.03
N LEU A 241 11.11 -15.91 19.79
CA LEU A 241 10.89 -17.27 19.27
C LEU A 241 12.18 -18.09 19.22
N ILE A 242 13.29 -17.48 18.79
CA ILE A 242 14.60 -18.14 18.80
C ILE A 242 15.06 -18.44 20.24
N GLN A 243 14.69 -17.60 21.22
CA GLN A 243 14.99 -17.84 22.64
C GLN A 243 14.17 -18.98 23.24
N HIS A 244 12.92 -19.19 22.79
CA HIS A 244 12.11 -20.35 23.18
C HIS A 244 12.68 -21.68 22.65
N GLY A 245 13.48 -21.62 21.58
CA GLY A 245 14.25 -22.74 21.06
C GLY A 245 13.54 -23.53 19.94
N ASP A 246 14.36 -24.19 19.13
CA ASP A 246 13.93 -24.88 17.90
C ASP A 246 12.93 -26.01 18.17
N ALA A 247 13.11 -26.79 19.24
CA ALA A 247 12.20 -27.88 19.61
C ALA A 247 10.80 -27.38 19.98
N TRP A 248 10.71 -26.23 20.65
CA TRP A 248 9.43 -25.62 21.01
C TRP A 248 8.68 -25.12 19.78
N MET A 249 9.39 -24.47 18.85
CA MET A 249 8.84 -24.00 17.58
C MET A 249 8.32 -25.17 16.73
N ALA A 250 9.13 -26.24 16.61
CA ALA A 250 8.76 -27.45 15.89
C ALA A 250 7.49 -28.11 16.46
N GLN A 251 7.36 -28.17 17.79
CA GLN A 251 6.18 -28.73 18.45
C GLN A 251 4.91 -27.91 18.19
N LYS A 252 5.01 -26.57 18.15
CA LYS A 252 3.87 -25.71 17.80
C LYS A 252 3.40 -25.89 16.36
N ILE A 253 4.33 -26.06 15.42
CA ILE A 253 4.00 -26.28 14.01
C ILE A 253 3.34 -27.65 13.81
N LEU A 254 3.82 -28.69 14.49
CA LEU A 254 3.21 -30.03 14.48
C LEU A 254 1.80 -30.06 15.10
N ALA A 255 1.52 -29.19 16.07
CA ALA A 255 0.21 -29.05 16.70
C ALA A 255 -0.78 -28.21 15.86
N SER A 256 -0.34 -27.61 14.76
CA SER A 256 -1.18 -26.80 13.88
C SER A 256 -2.15 -27.68 13.07
N PRO A 257 -3.29 -27.13 12.61
CA PRO A 257 -4.27 -27.89 11.83
C PRO A 257 -3.80 -28.32 10.44
N ASN A 258 -2.65 -27.83 9.96
CA ASN A 258 -2.08 -28.19 8.67
C ASN A 258 -0.53 -28.23 8.73
N PRO A 259 0.08 -29.25 9.33
CA PRO A 259 1.53 -29.37 9.37
C PRO A 259 2.09 -29.67 7.96
N PRO A 260 3.32 -29.25 7.65
CA PRO A 260 3.97 -29.59 6.38
C PRO A 260 4.09 -31.12 6.23
N ALA A 261 3.94 -31.61 4.99
CA ALA A 261 3.97 -33.04 4.67
C ALA A 261 5.33 -33.69 4.91
#